data_AF-A0A968ZGY4-F1
#
_entry.id   AF-A0A968ZGY4-F1
#
_cell.length_a   1.000
_cell.length_b   1.000
_cell.length_c   1.000
_cell.angle_alpha   90.00
_cell.angle_beta   90.00
_cell.angle_gamma   90.00
#
_symmetry.space_group_name_H-M   'P 1'
#
loop_
_entity.id
_entity.type
_entity.pdbx_description
1 polymer ?
#
loop_
_entity_poly.entity_id
_entity_poly.type
_entity_poly.pdbx_seq_one_letter_code
_entity_poly.pdbx_strand_id
1 'polypeptide(L)'
;MFFLGQIEEAYRHNDTAKYYYQRAIAFSEAIKDYEAGYYIFSLLKLGRLYQKEGNKRKARFYYEKVKKRTKRKHSAHEMAREYLKEL
;
A
#
# COMPACT_ATOMS: atom_id res chain seq x y z
N MET A 1 -13.15 -6.11 -5.13
CA MET A 1 -12.37 -5.93 -3.88
C MET A 1 -11.70 -4.56 -3.74
N PHE A 2 -11.28 -3.88 -4.83
CA PHE A 2 -10.68 -2.53 -4.76
C PHE A 2 -11.64 -1.44 -4.27
N PHE A 3 -12.89 -1.44 -4.74
CA PHE A 3 -13.90 -0.44 -4.37
C PHE A 3 -14.29 -0.49 -2.89
N LEU A 4 -14.34 -1.67 -2.28
CA LEU A 4 -14.70 -1.82 -0.87
C LEU A 4 -13.66 -1.17 0.06
N GLY A 5 -12.37 -1.25 -0.31
CA GLY A 5 -11.29 -0.61 0.44
C GLY A 5 -11.33 0.93 0.39
N GLN A 6 -11.81 1.52 -0.71
CA GLN A 6 -12.03 2.98 -0.78
C GLN A 6 -13.21 3.42 0.06
N ILE A 7 -14.28 2.61 0.11
CA ILE A 7 -15.47 2.89 0.93
C ILE A 7 -15.11 2.81 2.42
N GLU A 8 -14.37 1.79 2.84
CA GLU A 8 -13.94 1.65 4.24
C GLU A 8 -12.93 2.73 4.68
N GLU A 9 -12.09 3.26 3.77
CA GLU A 9 -11.22 4.42 4.05
C GLU A 9 -12.04 5.69 4.39
N ALA A 10 -13.28 5.78 3.90
CA ALA A 10 -14.23 6.84 4.22
C ALA A 10 -14.97 6.62 5.55
N TYR A 11 -15.10 5.36 6.02
CA TYR A 11 -15.82 4.99 7.24
C TYR A 11 -14.97 4.99 8.52
N ARG A 12 -13.72 5.49 8.51
CA ARG A 12 -12.78 5.46 9.66
C ARG A 12 -12.39 4.04 10.13
N HIS A 13 -12.77 2.97 9.43
CA HIS A 13 -12.37 1.59 9.72
C HIS A 13 -11.00 1.26 9.11
N ASN A 14 -9.96 1.96 9.58
CA ASN A 14 -8.58 1.76 9.12
C ASN A 14 -8.13 0.29 9.25
N ASP A 15 -8.63 -0.43 10.24
CA ASP A 15 -8.31 -1.84 10.48
C ASP A 15 -8.89 -2.77 9.40
N THR A 16 -10.13 -2.55 8.97
CA THR A 16 -10.76 -3.32 7.90
C THR A 16 -10.05 -3.11 6.56
N ALA A 17 -9.69 -1.85 6.26
CA ALA A 17 -8.93 -1.53 5.04
C ALA A 17 -7.56 -2.22 5.03
N LYS A 18 -6.84 -2.21 6.16
CA LYS A 18 -5.57 -2.94 6.30
C LYS A 18 -5.73 -4.44 6.03
N TYR A 19 -6.78 -5.05 6.59
CA TYR A 19 -7.07 -6.47 6.39
C TYR A 19 -7.25 -6.83 4.91
N TYR A 20 -8.04 -6.04 4.17
CA TYR A 20 -8.23 -6.28 2.74
C TYR A 20 -6.95 -6.07 1.92
N TYR A 21 -6.14 -5.05 2.22
CA TYR A 21 -4.86 -4.84 1.55
C TYR A 21 -3.86 -5.95 1.83
N GLN A 22 -3.81 -6.46 3.06
CA GLN A 22 -2.98 -7.61 3.41
C GLN A 22 -3.41 -8.88 2.66
N ARG A 23 -4.72 -9.11 2.51
CA ARG A 23 -5.23 -10.23 1.70
C ARG A 23 -4.89 -10.08 0.22
N ALA A 24 -4.99 -8.87 -0.33
CA ALA A 24 -4.58 -8.61 -1.71
C ALA A 24 -3.09 -8.89 -1.92
N ILE A 25 -2.24 -8.51 -0.96
CA ILE A 25 -0.81 -8.84 -0.95
C ILE A 25 -0.62 -10.36 -0.95
N ALA A 26 -1.23 -11.07 0.01
CA ALA A 26 -1.10 -12.52 0.13
C ALA A 26 -1.59 -13.26 -1.11
N PHE A 27 -2.67 -12.80 -1.73
CA PHE A 27 -3.21 -13.36 -2.96
C PHE A 27 -2.24 -13.18 -4.14
N SER A 28 -1.70 -11.97 -4.32
CA SER A 28 -0.67 -11.68 -5.32
C SER A 28 0.61 -12.50 -5.10
N GLU A 29 1.03 -12.71 -3.85
CA GLU A 29 2.16 -13.59 -3.52
C GLU A 29 1.87 -15.06 -3.85
N ALA A 30 0.64 -15.52 -3.62
CA ALA A 30 0.21 -16.89 -3.92
C ALA A 30 0.22 -17.18 -5.43
N ILE A 31 -0.24 -16.24 -6.26
CA ILE A 31 -0.21 -16.38 -7.72
C ILE A 31 1.16 -16.03 -8.33
N LYS A 32 2.15 -15.66 -7.50
CA LYS A 32 3.49 -15.17 -7.89
C LYS A 32 3.47 -14.01 -8.90
N ASP A 33 2.34 -13.32 -8.98
CA ASP A 33 2.17 -12.15 -9.82
C ASP A 33 2.47 -10.91 -9.00
N TYR A 34 3.77 -10.66 -8.84
CA TYR A 34 4.31 -9.51 -8.15
C TYR A 34 4.24 -8.22 -8.99
N GLU A 35 3.90 -8.32 -10.28
CA GLU A 35 3.68 -7.20 -11.20
C GLU A 35 2.20 -6.79 -11.29
N ALA A 36 1.28 -7.60 -10.76
CA ALA A 36 -0.11 -7.18 -10.58
C ALA A 36 -0.14 -5.87 -9.79
N GLY A 37 -0.58 -4.79 -10.45
CA GLY A 37 -0.62 -3.45 -9.85
C GLY A 37 -1.27 -3.45 -8.46
N TYR A 38 -2.21 -4.37 -8.20
CA TYR A 38 -2.85 -4.59 -6.90
C TYR A 38 -1.87 -4.83 -5.74
N TYR A 39 -0.79 -5.60 -5.90
CA TYR A 39 0.20 -5.82 -4.83
C TYR A 39 0.87 -4.51 -4.41
N ILE A 40 1.33 -3.79 -5.42
CA ILE A 40 2.05 -2.53 -5.29
C ILE A 40 1.13 -1.43 -4.72
N PHE A 41 -0.09 -1.31 -5.24
CA PHE A 41 -1.09 -0.37 -4.74
C PHE A 41 -1.51 -0.68 -3.29
N SER A 42 -1.62 -1.95 -2.92
CA SER A 42 -1.96 -2.36 -1.54
C SER A 42 -0.89 -1.96 -0.55
N LEU A 43 0.40 -2.11 -0.91
CA LEU A 43 1.51 -1.66 -0.09
C LEU A 43 1.54 -0.13 0.07
N LEU A 44 1.27 0.63 -1.00
CA LEU A 44 1.15 2.09 -0.93
C LEU A 44 0.03 2.53 0.02
N LYS A 45 -1.13 1.90 -0.10
CA LYS A 45 -2.29 2.20 0.73
C LYS A 45 -2.05 1.87 2.20
N LEU A 46 -1.39 0.73 2.50
CA LEU A 46 -0.95 0.42 3.86
C LEU A 46 0.00 1.48 4.41
N GLY A 47 0.99 1.91 3.63
CA GLY A 47 1.90 2.98 4.04
C GLY A 47 1.16 4.26 4.40
N ARG A 48 0.17 4.64 3.58
CA ARG A 48 -0.64 5.85 3.79
C ARG A 48 -1.53 5.74 5.03
N LEU A 49 -2.11 4.58 5.30
CA LEU A 49 -2.88 4.33 6.52
C LEU A 49 -2.00 4.48 7.76
N TYR A 50 -0.79 3.89 7.77
CA TYR A 50 0.15 4.06 8.89
C TYR A 50 0.63 5.51 9.04
N GLN A 51 0.77 6.26 7.94
CA GLN A 51 1.09 7.68 7.99
C GLN A 51 -0.06 8.49 8.61
N LYS A 52 -1.31 8.21 8.24
CA LYS A 52 -2.53 8.81 8.84
C LYS A 52 -2.64 8.50 10.34
N GLU A 53 -2.19 7.32 10.77
CA GLU A 53 -2.14 6.94 12.19
C GLU A 53 -0.96 7.55 12.97
N GLY A 54 -0.14 8.39 12.32
CA GLY A 54 1.06 8.97 12.92
C GLY A 54 2.25 7.99 13.04
N ASN A 55 2.10 6.75 12.57
CA ASN A 55 3.15 5.74 12.60
C ASN A 55 4.09 5.85 11.40
N LYS A 56 4.91 6.91 11.42
CA LYS A 56 5.89 7.22 10.36
C LYS A 56 6.88 6.08 10.10
N ARG A 57 7.27 5.34 11.15
CA ARG A 57 8.19 4.19 11.05
C ARG A 57 7.61 3.08 10.17
N LYS A 58 6.37 2.65 10.45
CA LYS A 58 5.70 1.63 9.63
C LYS A 58 5.42 2.15 8.22
N ALA A 59 4.95 3.39 8.08
CA ALA A 59 4.71 3.99 6.78
C ALA A 59 5.95 3.95 5.86
N ARG A 60 7.10 4.40 6.39
CA ARG A 60 8.38 4.36 5.68
C ARG A 60 8.78 2.93 5.25
N PHE A 61 8.57 1.95 6.13
CA PHE A 61 8.85 0.55 5.81
C PHE A 61 8.04 0.06 4.60
N TYR A 62 6.74 0.36 4.54
CA TYR A 62 5.90 -0.03 3.40
C TYR A 62 6.28 0.70 2.11
N TYR A 63 6.57 2.00 2.17
CA TYR A 63 6.99 2.75 0.98
C TYR A 63 8.35 2.29 0.43
N GLU A 64 9.30 1.96 1.30
CA GLU A 64 10.57 1.35 0.88
C GLU A 64 10.36 -0.04 0.25
N LYS A 65 9.42 -0.83 0.78
CA LYS A 65 9.05 -2.12 0.18
C LYS A 65 8.46 -1.95 -1.22
N VAL A 66 7.62 -0.93 -1.43
CA VAL A 66 7.10 -0.55 -2.76
C VAL A 66 8.26 -0.21 -3.70
N LYS A 67 9.19 0.65 -3.27
CA LYS A 67 10.32 1.07 -4.11
C LYS A 67 11.23 -0.09 -4.51
N LYS A 68 11.45 -1.06 -3.61
CA LYS A 68 12.24 -2.26 -3.90
C LYS A 68 11.56 -3.23 -4.86
N ARG A 69 10.23 -3.28 -4.85
CA ARG A 69 9.43 -4.23 -5.66
C ARG A 69 8.97 -3.64 -6.99
N THR A 70 8.94 -2.32 -7.12
CA THR A 70 8.56 -1.62 -8.35
C THR A 70 9.76 -1.22 -9.19
N LYS A 71 9.65 -1.35 -10.51
CA LYS A 71 10.62 -0.77 -11.44
C LYS A 71 10.49 0.77 -11.42
N ARG A 72 11.59 1.49 -11.66
CA ARG A 72 11.65 2.98 -11.66
C ARG A 72 10.61 3.66 -12.55
N LYS A 73 10.11 3.00 -13.61
CA LYS A 73 9.08 3.52 -14.53
C LYS A 73 7.64 3.31 -14.04
N HIS A 74 7.43 2.64 -12.91
CA HIS A 74 6.09 2.36 -12.41
C HIS A 74 5.59 3.55 -11.58
N SER A 75 4.36 4.01 -11.83
CA SER A 75 3.76 5.19 -11.15
C SER A 75 3.79 5.09 -9.62
N ALA A 76 3.69 3.88 -9.09
CA ALA A 76 3.79 3.61 -7.67
C ALA A 76 5.17 3.89 -7.05
N HIS A 77 6.25 3.82 -7.83
CA HIS A 77 7.58 4.20 -7.37
C HIS A 77 7.65 5.70 -7.09
N GLU A 78 7.04 6.51 -7.97
CA GLU A 78 6.93 7.96 -7.79
C GLU A 78 6.05 8.29 -6.59
N MET A 79 4.87 7.67 -6.48
CA MET A 79 3.99 7.86 -5.31
C MET A 79 4.68 7.50 -4.00
N ALA A 80 5.40 6.37 -3.94
CA ALA A 80 6.13 5.97 -2.72
C ALA A 80 7.23 6.98 -2.37
N ARG A 81 7.90 7.54 -3.38
CA ARG A 81 8.93 8.57 -3.18
C ARG A 81 8.32 9.88 -2.66
N GLU A 82 7.20 10.31 -3.22
CA GLU A 82 6.50 11.52 -2.76
C GLU A 82 6.01 11.34 -1.32
N TYR A 83 5.37 10.21 -1.00
CA TYR A 83 4.93 9.97 0.38
C TYR A 83 6.06 9.84 1.38
N LEU A 84 7.25 9.39 0.96
CA LEU A 84 8.46 9.41 1.79
C LEU A 84 8.97 10.82 2.06
N LYS A 85 8.71 11.80 1.18
CA LYS A 85 9.04 13.22 1.42
C LYS A 85 8.02 13.89 2.35
N GLU A 86 6.77 13.46 2.32
CA GLU A 86 5.67 13.98 3.16
C GLU A 86 5.64 13.38 4.58
N LEU A 87 6.51 12.41 4.88
CA LEU A 87 6.65 11.77 6.20
C LEU A 87 7.56 12.57 7.13
#